data_AF-A0A5J4P7D5-F1
#
_entry.id   AF-A0A5J4P7D5-F1
#
_cell.length_a   1.000
_cell.length_b   1.000
_cell.length_c   1.000
_cell.angle_alpha   90.00
_cell.angle_beta   90.00
_cell.angle_gamma   90.00
#
_symmetry.space_group_name_H-M   'P 1'
#
loop_
_entity.id
_entity.type
_entity.pdbx_description
1 polymer ?
#
loop_
_entity_poly.entity_id
_entity_poly.type
_entity_poly.pdbx_seq_one_letter_code
_entity_poly.pdbx_strand_id
1 'polypeptide(L)' 'GLLPFCNIYSSFMQRAYDNVIHDIAILKLNVVLCLDRAGLVGSDGPTHHGVFDLAYLRPISILCPYA' A
#
# COMPACT_ATOMS: atom_id res chain seq x y z
N GLY A 1 -12.05 -18.70 1.02
CA GLY A 1 -12.24 -17.42 1.72
C GLY A 1 -12.72 -16.36 0.76
N LEU A 2 -13.13 -15.19 1.27
CA LEU A 2 -13.47 -14.01 0.45
C LEU A 2 -12.19 -13.40 -0.17
N LEU A 3 -12.36 -12.58 -1.21
CA LEU A 3 -11.30 -11.74 -1.77
C LEU A 3 -11.55 -10.28 -1.39
N PRO A 4 -11.01 -9.79 -0.27
CA PRO A 4 -11.19 -8.40 0.15
C PRO A 4 -10.38 -7.44 -0.74
N PHE A 5 -11.01 -6.32 -1.08
CA PHE A 5 -10.40 -5.20 -1.77
C PHE A 5 -10.28 -4.03 -0.78
N CYS A 6 -9.05 -3.59 -0.50
CA CYS A 6 -8.78 -2.45 0.35
C CYS A 6 -8.47 -1.24 -0.53
N ASN A 7 -9.42 -0.30 -0.63
CA ASN A 7 -9.22 0.96 -1.34
C ASN A 7 -8.78 2.05 -0.36
N ILE A 8 -7.58 2.59 -0.56
CA ILE A 8 -6.97 3.57 0.34
C ILE A 8 -6.00 4.48 -0.43
N TYR A 9 -5.85 5.73 0.01
CA TYR A 9 -4.87 6.63 -0.61
C TYR A 9 -3.45 6.18 -0.28
N SER A 10 -2.53 6.31 -1.25
CA SER A 10 -1.11 5.94 -1.07
C SER A 10 -0.47 6.62 0.15
N SER A 11 -0.79 7.89 0.42
CA SER A 11 -0.28 8.61 1.60
C SER A 11 -0.87 8.10 2.91
N PHE A 12 -2.16 7.72 2.95
CA PHE A 12 -2.80 7.16 4.16
C PHE A 12 -2.37 5.73 4.44
N MET A 13 -2.04 4.96 3.40
CA MET A 13 -1.51 3.60 3.50
C MET A 13 -0.22 3.53 4.33
N GLN A 14 0.56 4.62 4.41
CA GLN A 14 1.73 4.70 5.29
C GLN A 14 1.39 4.40 6.77
N ARG A 15 0.14 4.66 7.19
CA ARG A 15 -0.32 4.36 8.55
C ARG A 15 -0.53 2.87 8.82
N ALA A 16 -0.84 2.08 7.80
CA ALA A 16 -1.11 0.65 7.89
C ALA A 16 0.08 -0.19 7.36
N TYR A 17 1.27 0.39 7.30
CA TYR A 17 2.48 -0.29 6.82
C TYR A 17 2.77 -1.57 7.61
N ASP A 18 2.68 -1.52 8.94
CA ASP A 18 2.91 -2.68 9.80
C ASP A 18 1.84 -3.76 9.59
N ASN A 19 0.56 -3.39 9.52
CA ASN A 19 -0.53 -4.34 9.24
C ASN A 19 -0.35 -5.06 7.90
N VAL A 20 0.12 -4.36 6.87
CA VAL A 20 0.40 -5.00 5.58
C VAL A 20 1.51 -6.03 5.68
N ILE A 21 2.54 -5.79 6.50
CA ILE A 21 3.61 -6.75 6.71
C ILE A 21 3.11 -7.90 7.59
N HIS A 22 2.68 -7.57 8.80
CA HIS A 22 2.38 -8.53 9.86
C HIS A 22 1.12 -9.35 9.56
N ASP A 23 0.03 -8.69 9.17
CA ASP A 23 -1.28 -9.33 9.06
C ASP A 23 -1.57 -9.86 7.65
N ILE A 24 -0.96 -9.28 6.60
CA ILE A 24 -1.20 -9.71 5.21
C ILE A 24 -0.01 -10.51 4.68
N ALA A 25 1.20 -9.93 4.70
CA ALA A 25 2.33 -10.49 3.97
C ALA A 25 2.91 -11.76 4.61
N ILE A 26 3.12 -11.76 5.94
CA ILE A 26 3.65 -12.93 6.67
C ILE A 26 2.68 -14.11 6.55
N LEU A 27 1.37 -13.85 6.65
CA LEU A 27 0.31 -14.85 6.56
C LEU A 27 -0.04 -15.25 5.12
N LYS A 28 0.55 -14.59 4.12
CA LYS A 28 0.28 -14.80 2.68
C LYS A 28 -1.21 -14.73 2.33
N LEU A 29 -1.92 -13.79 2.94
CA LEU A 29 -3.36 -13.62 2.69
C LEU A 29 -3.61 -13.06 1.28
N ASN A 30 -4.66 -13.56 0.64
CA ASN A 30 -5.09 -13.07 -0.67
C ASN A 30 -5.93 -11.79 -0.50
N VAL A 31 -5.25 -10.64 -0.41
CA VAL A 31 -5.85 -9.31 -0.26
C VAL A 31 -5.39 -8.44 -1.44
N VAL A 32 -6.32 -7.73 -2.07
CA VAL A 32 -5.99 -6.77 -3.13
C VAL A 32 -5.93 -5.36 -2.53
N LEU A 33 -4.75 -4.74 -2.58
CA LEU A 33 -4.54 -3.35 -2.18
C LEU A 33 -4.72 -2.44 -3.39
N CYS A 34 -5.75 -1.59 -3.37
CA CYS A 34 -6.02 -0.59 -4.39
C CYS A 34 -5.56 0.77 -3.87
N LEU A 35 -4.38 1.22 -4.30
CA LEU A 35 -3.82 2.51 -3.90
C LEU A 35 -4.28 3.61 -4.84
N ASP A 36 -5.17 4.48 -4.35
CA ASP A 36 -5.58 5.68 -5.05
C ASP A 36 -4.62 6.85 -4.71
N ARG A 37 -4.60 7.89 -5.55
CA ARG A 37 -3.75 9.07 -5.37
C ARG A 37 -2.25 8.78 -5.16
N ALA A 38 -1.73 7.80 -5.89
CA ALA A 38 -0.30 7.56 -5.98
C ALA A 38 0.41 8.71 -6.73
N GLY A 39 1.61 9.07 -6.29
CA GLY A 39 2.38 10.19 -6.83
C GLY A 39 2.04 11.56 -6.21
N LEU A 40 2.28 12.61 -6.99
CA LEU A 40 2.01 14.00 -6.59
C LEU A 40 0.53 14.32 -6.73
N VAL A 41 -0.10 14.81 -5.65
CA VAL A 41 -1.54 15.13 -5.62
C VAL A 41 -1.85 16.63 -5.73
N GLY A 42 -0.83 17.48 -5.87
CA GLY A 42 -1.00 18.91 -6.17
C GLY A 42 -1.31 19.76 -4.92
N SER A 43 -2.53 20.30 -4.84
CA SER A 43 -2.90 21.34 -3.86
C SER A 43 -2.95 20.88 -2.41
N ASP A 44 -3.11 19.57 -2.17
CA ASP A 44 -3.21 19.01 -0.82
C ASP A 44 -1.87 19.00 -0.07
N GLY A 45 -0.79 19.35 -0.76
CA GLY A 45 0.53 19.57 -0.18
C GLY A 45 1.31 18.29 0.12
N PRO A 46 2.51 18.43 0.70
CA PRO A 46 3.46 17.33 0.87
C PRO A 46 2.95 16.23 1.82
N THR A 47 2.01 16.53 2.71
CA THR A 47 1.42 15.54 3.63
C THR A 47 0.52 14.53 2.93
N HIS A 48 -0.01 14.86 1.76
CA HIS A 48 -0.91 14.00 0.99
C HIS A 48 -0.23 13.34 -0.22
N HIS A 49 1.01 13.73 -0.55
CA HIS A 49 1.77 13.13 -1.65
C HIS A 49 2.04 11.64 -1.39
N GLY A 50 1.39 10.79 -2.17
CA GLY A 50 1.58 9.35 -2.16
C GLY A 50 2.79 8.93 -2.96
N VAL A 51 3.98 9.48 -2.68
CA VAL A 51 5.19 9.27 -3.51
C VAL A 51 6.08 8.12 -3.02
N PHE A 52 5.68 7.44 -1.94
CA PHE A 52 6.51 6.45 -1.26
C PHE A 52 6.00 5.02 -1.37
N ASP A 53 4.80 4.75 -1.91
CA ASP A 53 4.21 3.41 -1.96
C ASP A 53 5.09 2.38 -2.66
N LEU A 54 5.63 2.71 -3.84
CA LEU A 54 6.59 1.85 -4.52
C LEU A 54 7.85 1.60 -3.68
N ALA A 55 8.34 2.60 -2.95
CA ALA A 55 9.56 2.47 -2.17
C ALA A 55 9.37 1.58 -0.93
N TYR A 56 8.26 1.74 -0.20
CA TYR A 56 8.04 0.97 1.03
C TYR A 56 7.35 -0.37 0.80
N LEU A 57 6.54 -0.55 -0.26
CA LEU A 57 5.92 -1.85 -0.55
C LEU A 57 6.83 -2.80 -1.32
N ARG A 58 7.78 -2.29 -2.12
CA ARG A 58 8.68 -3.14 -2.92
C ARG A 58 9.50 -4.15 -2.09
N PRO A 59 10.04 -3.83 -0.90
CA PRO A 59 10.75 -4.80 -0.07
C PRO A 59 9.86 -5.94 0.44
N ILE A 60 8.54 -5.78 0.41
CA ILE A 60 7.58 -6.79 0.88
C ILE A 60 7.36 -7.80 -0.25
N SER A 61 8.09 -8.90 -0.18
CA SER A 61 8.33 -9.87 -1.27
C SER A 61 7.08 -10.48 -1.89
N ILE A 62 5.94 -10.45 -1.20
CA ILE A 62 4.68 -11.03 -1.67
C ILE A 62 3.74 -10.02 -2.35
N LEU A 63 3.99 -8.72 -2.18
CA LEU A 63 3.12 -7.66 -2.74
C LEU A 63 3.57 -7.18 -4.11
N CYS A 64 4.85 -7.32 -4.45
CA CYS A 64 5.38 -7.00 -5.78
C CYS A 64 6.12 -8.21 -6.37
N PRO A 65 5.44 -9.12 -7.10
CA PRO A 65 6.08 -10.28 -7.70
C PRO A 65 7.03 -9.96 -8.88
N TYR A 66 7.10 -8.70 -9.32
CA TYR A 66 7.90 -8.25 -10.47
C TYR A 66 9.08 -7.34 -10.08
N ALA A 67 9.51 -7.37 -8.81
CA ALA A 67 10.66 -6.61 -8.32
C ALA A 67 12.00 -7.25 -8.67
#